data_AF-A0A4J1YUH9-F1
#
_entry.id   AF-A0A4J1YUH9-F1
#
_cell.length_a   1.000
_cell.length_b   1.000
_cell.length_c   1.000
_cell.angle_alpha   90.00
_cell.angle_beta   90.00
_cell.angle_gamma   90.00
#
_symmetry.space_group_name_H-M   'P 1'
#
loop_
_entity.id
_entity.type
_entity.pdbx_description
1 polymer ?
#
loop_
_entity_poly.entity_id
_entity_poly.type
_entity_poly.pdbx_seq_one_letter_code
_entity_poly.pdbx_strand_id
1 'polypeptide(L)'
;MIDRSNYFQTLIKDVLDNSESEYWEDAVTEWEIVDVEEDERLEESCICGKEHLRYLFTIQNQLNGNELYPIGSSCIKKFEREDLKLQVDVKEQLFKLLHAVENNDYLQLSSEFFSRKLLRYLLDVGAFEPNEWNNYNPENDYRFMLDMFNKRTRTDKQNKKATAIILGSIKPFLQIELAGKIKK
;
A
#
# COMPACT_ATOMS: atom_id res chain seq x y z
N MET A 1 -8.19 -32.05 -9.58
CA MET A 1 -7.72 -31.53 -8.28
C MET A 1 -6.66 -30.51 -8.59
N ILE A 2 -6.86 -29.25 -8.20
CA ILE A 2 -5.84 -28.21 -8.38
C ILE A 2 -4.80 -28.47 -7.29
N ASP A 3 -3.59 -28.83 -7.71
CA ASP A 3 -2.45 -29.03 -6.84
C ASP A 3 -2.14 -27.72 -6.11
N ARG A 4 -2.56 -27.61 -4.85
CA ARG A 4 -2.30 -26.43 -4.02
C ARG A 4 -0.85 -26.51 -3.59
N SER A 5 -0.03 -25.53 -3.98
CA SER A 5 1.38 -25.49 -3.61
C SER A 5 1.58 -25.62 -2.10
N ASN A 6 2.71 -26.20 -1.67
CA ASN A 6 3.03 -26.35 -0.24
C ASN A 6 2.90 -25.03 0.53
N TYR A 7 3.33 -23.92 -0.06
CA TYR A 7 3.15 -22.58 0.51
C TYR A 7 1.68 -22.23 0.76
N PHE A 8 0.76 -22.61 -0.13
CA PHE A 8 -0.65 -22.32 0.10
C PHE A 8 -1.25 -23.19 1.21
N GLN A 9 -0.81 -24.44 1.34
CA GLN A 9 -1.24 -25.31 2.44
C GLN A 9 -0.76 -24.79 3.80
N THR A 10 0.50 -24.35 3.89
CA THR A 10 1.03 -23.71 5.11
C THR A 10 0.23 -22.45 5.45
N LEU A 11 -0.04 -21.59 4.46
CA LEU A 11 -0.87 -20.39 4.67
C LEU A 11 -2.27 -20.73 5.20
N ILE A 12 -2.95 -21.69 4.57
CA ILE A 12 -4.30 -22.10 5.01
C ILE A 12 -4.25 -22.58 6.46
N LYS A 13 -3.27 -23.41 6.79
CA LYS A 13 -3.11 -23.93 8.14
C LYS A 13 -2.89 -22.81 9.15
N ASP A 14 -1.93 -21.92 8.93
CA ASP A 14 -1.62 -20.85 9.89
C ASP A 14 -2.79 -19.89 10.09
N VAL A 15 -3.54 -19.58 9.02
CA VAL A 15 -4.75 -18.74 9.11
C VAL A 15 -5.84 -19.45 9.92
N LEU A 16 -6.15 -20.72 9.61
CA LEU A 16 -7.20 -21.47 10.32
C LEU A 16 -6.84 -21.71 11.79
N ASP A 17 -5.59 -22.08 12.09
CA ASP A 17 -5.12 -22.32 13.46
C ASP A 17 -5.21 -21.06 14.34
N ASN A 18 -5.32 -19.86 13.74
CA ASN A 18 -5.42 -18.59 14.44
C ASN A 18 -6.78 -17.87 14.22
N SER A 19 -7.73 -18.50 13.54
CA SER A 19 -9.09 -17.96 13.30
C SER A 19 -10.11 -18.56 14.26
N GLU A 20 -11.27 -17.91 14.39
CA GLU A 20 -12.42 -18.49 15.08
C GLU A 20 -13.13 -19.53 14.21
N SER A 21 -13.15 -19.33 12.89
CA SER A 21 -13.72 -20.30 11.94
C SER A 21 -12.75 -21.43 11.59
N GLU A 22 -13.30 -22.63 11.45
CA GLU A 22 -12.61 -23.82 10.94
C GLU A 22 -12.65 -23.93 9.40
N TYR A 23 -13.39 -23.05 8.72
CA TYR A 23 -13.56 -23.04 7.25
C TYR A 23 -12.84 -21.86 6.62
N TRP A 24 -12.03 -22.13 5.59
CA TRP A 24 -11.16 -21.13 4.96
C TRP A 24 -11.93 -19.90 4.47
N GLU A 25 -13.05 -20.12 3.81
CA GLU A 25 -13.88 -19.07 3.21
C GLU A 25 -14.42 -18.09 4.24
N ASP A 26 -14.72 -18.57 5.44
CA ASP A 26 -15.20 -17.74 6.56
C ASP A 26 -14.02 -17.14 7.33
N ALA A 27 -12.98 -17.93 7.60
CA ALA A 27 -11.80 -17.52 8.36
C ALA A 27 -11.14 -16.29 7.75
N VAL A 28 -10.96 -16.22 6.43
CA VAL A 28 -10.32 -15.06 5.77
C VAL A 28 -11.10 -13.75 5.91
N THR A 29 -12.39 -13.80 6.25
CA THR A 29 -13.21 -12.60 6.50
C THR A 29 -12.90 -11.96 7.85
N GLU A 30 -12.24 -12.69 8.75
CA GLU A 30 -11.93 -12.24 10.11
C GLU A 30 -10.69 -11.33 10.17
N TRP A 31 -9.87 -11.30 9.11
CA TRP A 31 -8.55 -10.67 9.14
C TRP A 31 -8.52 -9.29 8.48
N GLU A 32 -7.84 -8.34 9.10
CA GLU A 32 -7.56 -7.01 8.54
C GLU A 32 -6.05 -6.72 8.52
N ILE A 33 -5.60 -5.89 7.57
CA ILE A 33 -4.22 -5.39 7.56
C ILE A 33 -4.10 -4.28 8.59
N VAL A 34 -3.22 -4.47 9.57
CA VAL A 34 -2.99 -3.49 10.64
C VAL A 34 -1.65 -2.79 10.52
N ASP A 35 -0.68 -3.40 9.84
CA ASP A 35 0.63 -2.78 9.62
C ASP A 35 1.32 -3.28 8.35
N VAL A 36 2.33 -2.54 7.91
CA VAL A 36 3.23 -2.90 6.83
C VAL A 36 4.61 -2.29 7.05
N GLU A 37 5.64 -3.10 6.87
CA GLU A 37 7.04 -2.70 6.81
C GLU A 37 7.65 -3.10 5.46
N GLU A 38 8.74 -2.45 5.09
CA GLU A 38 9.57 -2.84 3.96
C GLU A 38 10.93 -3.34 4.45
N ASP A 39 11.36 -4.50 3.94
CA ASP A 39 12.69 -5.06 4.17
C ASP A 39 13.56 -4.88 2.93
N GLU A 40 14.50 -3.94 3.02
CA GLU A 40 15.36 -3.63 1.88
C GLU A 40 16.36 -4.74 1.56
N ARG A 41 16.71 -5.57 2.56
CA ARG A 41 17.71 -6.63 2.45
C ARG A 41 17.13 -7.97 2.04
N LEU A 42 15.80 -8.11 2.07
CA LEU A 42 15.10 -9.36 1.72
C LEU A 42 15.54 -10.53 2.62
N GLU A 43 15.73 -10.24 3.92
CA GLU A 43 16.13 -11.21 4.94
C GLU A 43 14.92 -11.98 5.48
N GLU A 44 13.74 -11.37 5.46
CA GLU A 44 12.55 -11.94 6.08
C GLU A 44 11.81 -12.95 5.17
N SER A 45 11.12 -13.89 5.82
CA SER A 45 10.37 -14.97 5.16
C SER A 45 8.91 -14.95 5.58
N CYS A 46 8.01 -15.11 4.62
CA CYS A 46 6.58 -15.20 4.87
C CYS A 46 6.24 -16.35 5.81
N ILE A 47 5.18 -16.24 6.62
CA ILE A 47 4.61 -17.37 7.39
C ILE A 47 4.38 -18.63 6.55
N CYS A 48 4.07 -18.46 5.25
CA CYS A 48 3.87 -19.57 4.36
C CYS A 48 5.17 -20.34 4.04
N GLY A 49 6.33 -19.78 4.36
CA GLY A 49 7.68 -20.29 4.09
C GLY A 49 8.38 -19.66 2.88
N LYS A 50 7.78 -18.65 2.22
CA LYS A 50 8.40 -17.97 1.07
C LYS A 50 9.47 -16.98 1.55
N GLU A 51 10.72 -17.26 1.21
CA GLU A 51 11.88 -16.42 1.50
C GLU A 51 11.94 -15.14 0.65
N HIS A 52 12.75 -14.19 1.10
CA HIS A 52 13.09 -12.93 0.42
C HIS A 52 11.88 -12.00 0.22
N LEU A 53 11.12 -11.78 1.29
CA LEU A 53 10.01 -10.82 1.26
C LEU A 53 10.54 -9.39 1.26
N ARG A 54 9.99 -8.57 0.36
CA ARG A 54 10.21 -7.11 0.35
C ARG A 54 9.23 -6.36 1.24
N TYR A 55 7.95 -6.76 1.23
CA TYR A 55 6.89 -6.12 2.02
C TYR A 55 6.38 -7.10 3.06
N LEU A 56 6.43 -6.67 4.32
CA LEU A 56 6.12 -7.45 5.50
C LEU A 56 4.83 -6.90 6.10
N PHE A 57 3.71 -7.51 5.77
CA PHE A 57 2.44 -7.11 6.35
C PHE A 57 2.22 -7.80 7.69
N THR A 58 1.54 -7.11 8.58
CA THR A 58 0.90 -7.67 9.77
C THR A 58 -0.60 -7.68 9.53
N ILE A 59 -1.22 -8.85 9.66
CA ILE A 59 -2.68 -8.97 9.68
C ILE A 59 -3.14 -9.37 11.08
N GLN A 60 -4.30 -8.86 11.49
CA GLN A 60 -4.90 -9.14 12.78
C GLN A 60 -6.32 -9.65 12.60
N ASN A 61 -6.64 -10.74 13.27
CA ASN A 61 -7.98 -11.27 13.39
C ASN A 61 -8.82 -10.34 14.29
N GLN A 62 -9.91 -9.82 13.76
CA GLN A 62 -10.76 -8.82 14.44
C GLN A 62 -11.68 -9.43 15.50
N LEU A 63 -11.82 -10.76 15.55
CA LEU A 63 -12.67 -11.45 16.52
C LEU A 63 -11.90 -11.84 17.78
N ASN A 64 -10.65 -12.29 17.63
CA ASN A 64 -9.85 -12.81 18.74
C ASN A 64 -8.54 -12.04 19.00
N GLY A 65 -8.15 -11.13 18.11
CA GLY A 65 -6.95 -10.31 18.25
C GLY A 65 -5.63 -11.03 17.89
N ASN A 66 -5.68 -12.27 17.39
CA ASN A 66 -4.48 -12.97 16.94
C ASN A 66 -3.83 -12.23 15.76
N GLU A 67 -2.50 -12.25 15.71
CA GLU A 67 -1.73 -11.60 14.66
C GLU A 67 -0.91 -12.61 13.88
N LEU A 68 -0.80 -12.39 12.56
CA LEU A 68 0.12 -13.11 11.70
C LEU A 68 1.11 -12.13 11.06
N TYR A 69 2.38 -12.41 11.28
CA TYR A 69 3.49 -11.62 10.77
C TYR A 69 4.77 -12.49 10.61
N PRO A 70 5.60 -12.24 9.57
CA PRO A 70 5.30 -11.40 8.42
C PRO A 70 4.49 -12.18 7.38
N ILE A 71 3.42 -11.59 6.86
CA ILE A 71 2.68 -12.15 5.72
C ILE A 71 3.00 -11.35 4.44
N GLY A 72 3.35 -12.05 3.37
CA GLY A 72 3.65 -11.43 2.08
C GLY A 72 2.40 -11.05 1.30
N SER A 73 2.51 -10.03 0.44
CA SER A 73 1.43 -9.52 -0.43
C SER A 73 0.69 -10.61 -1.20
N SER A 74 1.43 -11.57 -1.76
CA SER A 74 0.86 -12.67 -2.55
C SER A 74 0.04 -13.63 -1.70
N CYS A 75 0.32 -13.73 -0.40
CA CYS A 75 -0.46 -14.55 0.53
C CYS A 75 -1.77 -13.86 0.91
N ILE A 76 -1.72 -12.57 1.24
CA ILE A 76 -2.95 -11.78 1.49
C ILE A 76 -3.86 -11.80 0.25
N LYS A 77 -3.30 -11.64 -0.96
CA LYS A 77 -4.08 -11.66 -2.21
C LYS A 77 -4.83 -12.99 -2.47
N LYS A 78 -4.41 -14.10 -1.83
CA LYS A 78 -5.12 -15.40 -1.87
C LYS A 78 -6.35 -15.47 -0.97
N PHE A 79 -6.58 -14.47 -0.12
CA PHE A 79 -7.83 -14.38 0.65
C PHE A 79 -9.01 -14.02 -0.25
N GLU A 80 -8.74 -13.67 -1.51
CA GLU A 80 -9.73 -13.32 -2.54
C GLU A 80 -10.65 -12.14 -2.17
N ARG A 81 -10.27 -11.39 -1.15
CA ARG A 81 -10.91 -10.15 -0.68
C ARG A 81 -10.41 -8.93 -1.44
N GLU A 82 -11.30 -8.29 -2.21
CA GLU A 82 -10.95 -7.14 -3.06
C GLU A 82 -10.48 -5.92 -2.30
N ASP A 83 -11.03 -5.70 -1.10
CA ASP A 83 -10.62 -4.64 -0.18
C ASP A 83 -9.19 -4.85 0.33
N LEU A 84 -8.81 -6.07 0.74
CA LEU A 84 -7.44 -6.37 1.17
C LEU A 84 -6.45 -6.29 0.00
N LYS A 85 -6.82 -6.78 -1.20
CA LYS A 85 -5.99 -6.64 -2.41
C LYS A 85 -5.69 -5.17 -2.70
N LEU A 86 -6.71 -4.31 -2.59
CA LEU A 86 -6.57 -2.87 -2.77
C LEU A 86 -5.63 -2.24 -1.75
N GLN A 87 -5.80 -2.59 -0.46
CA GLN A 87 -4.94 -2.08 0.60
C GLN A 87 -3.47 -2.47 0.40
N VAL A 88 -3.21 -3.73 0.06
CA VAL A 88 -1.86 -4.21 -0.28
C VAL A 88 -1.26 -3.39 -1.43
N ASP A 89 -1.99 -3.24 -2.54
CA ASP A 89 -1.49 -2.51 -3.71
C ASP A 89 -1.19 -1.04 -3.40
N VAL A 90 -2.03 -0.38 -2.58
CA VAL A 90 -1.83 1.01 -2.16
C VAL A 90 -0.62 1.13 -1.25
N LYS A 91 -0.50 0.27 -0.23
CA LYS A 91 0.61 0.31 0.72
C LYS A 91 1.96 0.08 0.03
N GLU A 92 2.06 -0.89 -0.88
CA GLU A 92 3.28 -1.08 -1.70
C GLU A 92 3.60 0.14 -2.58
N GLN A 93 2.57 0.79 -3.14
CA GLN A 93 2.76 2.00 -3.94
C GLN A 93 3.28 3.18 -3.10
N LEU A 94 2.91 3.29 -1.81
CA LEU A 94 3.43 4.33 -0.93
C LEU A 94 4.95 4.20 -0.76
N PHE A 95 5.47 2.99 -0.51
CA PHE A 95 6.92 2.77 -0.40
C PHE A 95 7.65 3.10 -1.71
N LYS A 96 7.14 2.61 -2.85
CA LYS A 96 7.71 2.93 -4.17
C LYS A 96 7.75 4.44 -4.41
N LEU A 97 6.68 5.14 -4.03
CA LEU A 97 6.60 6.59 -4.17
C LEU A 97 7.56 7.30 -3.21
N LEU A 98 7.71 6.81 -1.97
CA LEU A 98 8.68 7.34 -1.00
C LEU A 98 10.10 7.27 -1.56
N HIS A 99 10.54 6.11 -2.05
CA HIS A 99 11.86 5.95 -2.65
C HIS A 99 12.08 6.90 -3.83
N ALA A 100 11.10 7.04 -4.71
CA ALA A 100 11.18 7.95 -5.85
C ALA A 100 11.31 9.42 -5.42
N VAL A 101 10.58 9.86 -4.38
CA VAL A 101 10.66 11.24 -3.87
C VAL A 101 11.92 11.52 -3.05
N GLU A 102 12.55 10.51 -2.47
CA GLU A 102 13.80 10.64 -1.71
C GLU A 102 15.04 10.64 -2.62
N ASN A 103 15.03 9.83 -3.68
CA ASN A 103 16.13 9.75 -4.64
C ASN A 103 16.21 10.96 -5.59
N ASN A 104 15.23 11.88 -5.53
CA ASN A 104 15.04 12.94 -6.53
C ASN A 104 14.97 12.40 -7.96
N ASP A 105 14.46 11.17 -8.13
CA ASP A 105 14.13 10.66 -9.45
C ASP A 105 13.14 11.63 -10.09
N TYR A 106 13.20 11.81 -11.42
CA TYR A 106 12.41 12.83 -12.11
C TYR A 106 10.92 12.68 -11.75
N LEU A 107 10.43 13.52 -10.82
CA LEU A 107 9.14 13.36 -10.14
C LEU A 107 7.99 13.67 -11.10
N GLN A 108 7.68 12.65 -11.90
CA GLN A 108 6.55 12.64 -12.80
C GLN A 108 5.37 11.96 -12.12
N LEU A 109 4.24 12.63 -12.20
CA LEU A 109 2.95 11.98 -12.06
C LEU A 109 2.79 10.99 -13.24
N SER A 110 3.16 9.73 -13.03
CA SER A 110 3.20 8.65 -14.02
C SER A 110 2.51 7.40 -13.45
N SER A 111 2.16 6.46 -14.33
CA SER A 111 1.56 5.18 -13.93
C SER A 111 2.53 4.23 -13.21
N GLU A 112 3.82 4.56 -13.19
CA GLU A 112 4.84 3.81 -12.45
C GLU A 112 4.69 4.01 -10.94
N PHE A 113 4.43 5.25 -10.52
CA PHE A 113 4.35 5.62 -9.10
C PHE A 113 2.93 5.95 -8.62
N PHE A 114 2.02 6.28 -9.54
CA PHE A 114 0.66 6.70 -9.20
C PHE A 114 -0.41 5.82 -9.83
N SER A 115 -1.52 5.70 -9.10
CA SER A 115 -2.76 5.14 -9.58
C SER A 115 -3.94 6.02 -9.13
N ARG A 116 -5.10 5.89 -9.77
CA ARG A 116 -6.32 6.61 -9.35
C ARG A 116 -6.71 6.26 -7.91
N LYS A 117 -6.52 4.98 -7.56
CA LYS A 117 -6.77 4.43 -6.23
C LYS A 117 -5.83 5.04 -5.20
N LEU A 118 -4.53 5.13 -5.50
CA LEU A 118 -3.56 5.81 -4.64
C LEU A 118 -3.89 7.29 -4.46
N LEU A 119 -4.20 8.02 -5.53
CA LEU A 119 -4.57 9.43 -5.43
C LEU A 119 -5.80 9.64 -4.55
N ARG A 120 -6.81 8.75 -4.66
CA ARG A 120 -7.99 8.78 -3.81
C ARG A 120 -7.62 8.48 -2.36
N TYR A 121 -6.84 7.44 -2.12
CA TYR A 121 -6.35 7.09 -0.78
C TYR A 121 -5.62 8.26 -0.12
N LEU A 122 -4.69 8.90 -0.84
CA LEU A 122 -3.94 10.07 -0.36
C LEU A 122 -4.86 11.23 0.06
N LEU A 123 -5.99 11.44 -0.64
CA LEU A 123 -7.00 12.39 -0.21
C LEU A 123 -7.69 11.93 1.08
N ASP A 124 -8.17 10.69 1.10
CA ASP A 124 -8.95 10.16 2.21
C ASP A 124 -8.15 10.15 3.54
N VAL A 125 -6.83 9.98 3.48
CA VAL A 125 -5.91 10.04 4.63
C VAL A 125 -5.32 11.43 4.92
N GLY A 126 -5.74 12.46 4.16
CA GLY A 126 -5.34 13.84 4.43
C GLY A 126 -3.94 14.23 3.96
N ALA A 127 -3.36 13.53 2.99
CA ALA A 127 -2.04 13.86 2.44
C ALA A 127 -2.02 15.17 1.63
N PHE A 128 -3.18 15.67 1.20
CA PHE A 128 -3.31 17.00 0.59
C PHE A 128 -3.70 18.03 1.67
N GLU A 129 -2.91 19.08 1.82
CA GLU A 129 -3.14 20.09 2.88
C GLU A 129 -3.87 21.34 2.35
N PRO A 130 -4.77 21.97 3.13
CA PRO A 130 -5.38 23.25 2.78
C PRO A 130 -4.32 24.35 2.66
N ASN A 131 -4.29 25.07 1.53
CA ASN A 131 -3.37 26.18 1.32
C ASN A 131 -3.94 27.23 0.35
N GLU A 132 -3.28 28.39 0.23
CA GLU A 132 -3.76 29.47 -0.65
C GLU A 132 -3.88 29.05 -2.13
N TRP A 133 -3.01 28.14 -2.60
CA TRP A 133 -2.95 27.69 -3.99
C TRP A 133 -4.08 26.73 -4.37
N ASN A 134 -4.71 26.10 -3.38
CA ASN A 134 -5.86 25.22 -3.54
C ASN A 134 -7.15 25.80 -2.96
N ASN A 135 -7.19 27.12 -2.68
CA ASN A 135 -8.32 27.82 -2.07
C ASN A 135 -8.73 27.21 -0.71
N TYR A 136 -7.75 26.76 0.06
CA TYR A 136 -7.95 26.08 1.34
C TYR A 136 -8.87 24.84 1.24
N ASN A 137 -8.85 24.17 0.08
CA ASN A 137 -9.63 22.96 -0.16
C ASN A 137 -8.74 21.88 -0.80
N PRO A 138 -8.29 20.87 -0.01
CA PRO A 138 -7.49 19.74 -0.46
C PRO A 138 -8.02 19.00 -1.69
N GLU A 139 -9.35 18.92 -1.83
CA GLU A 139 -10.03 18.28 -2.97
C GLU A 139 -9.62 18.92 -4.31
N ASN A 140 -9.26 20.22 -4.32
CA ASN A 140 -8.83 20.90 -5.53
C ASN A 140 -7.46 20.39 -6.03
N ASP A 141 -6.53 20.07 -5.12
CA ASP A 141 -5.24 19.48 -5.50
C ASP A 141 -5.40 18.02 -5.91
N TYR A 142 -6.23 17.25 -5.18
CA TYR A 142 -6.59 15.89 -5.59
C TYR A 142 -7.18 15.86 -7.01
N ARG A 143 -8.20 16.70 -7.29
CA ARG A 143 -8.83 16.77 -8.62
C ARG A 143 -7.84 17.17 -9.68
N PHE A 144 -6.99 18.17 -9.42
CA PHE A 144 -5.94 18.58 -10.34
C PHE A 144 -5.00 17.40 -10.65
N MET A 145 -4.52 16.69 -9.62
CA MET A 145 -3.65 15.53 -9.79
C MET A 145 -4.35 14.41 -10.57
N LEU A 146 -5.60 14.10 -10.25
CA LEU A 146 -6.38 13.09 -10.96
C LEU A 146 -6.57 13.44 -12.44
N ASP A 147 -6.92 14.69 -12.74
CA ASP A 147 -7.07 15.18 -14.11
C ASP A 147 -5.75 15.10 -14.87
N MET A 148 -4.64 15.51 -14.25
CA MET A 148 -3.31 15.44 -14.87
C MET A 148 -2.85 14.01 -15.09
N PHE A 149 -3.18 13.09 -14.17
CA PHE A 149 -2.88 11.67 -14.32
C PHE A 149 -3.64 11.04 -15.48
N ASN A 150 -4.89 11.46 -15.71
CA ASN A 150 -5.72 10.96 -16.81
C ASN A 150 -5.38 11.60 -18.17
N LYS A 151 -4.60 12.68 -18.18
CA LYS A 151 -4.32 13.46 -19.38
C LYS A 151 -3.16 12.86 -20.19
N ARG A 152 -3.35 12.71 -21.50
CA ARG A 152 -2.32 12.18 -22.41
C ARG A 152 -1.07 13.06 -22.49
N THR A 153 -1.24 14.39 -22.51
CA THR A 153 -0.14 15.36 -22.61
C THR A 153 -0.36 16.51 -21.65
N ARG A 154 0.71 16.99 -21.03
CA ARG A 154 0.69 18.06 -20.02
C ARG A 154 1.63 19.18 -20.46
N THR A 155 1.26 20.41 -20.15
CA THR A 155 2.14 21.56 -20.35
C THR A 155 3.21 21.62 -19.26
N ASP A 156 4.30 22.34 -19.48
CA ASP A 156 5.34 22.52 -18.46
C ASP A 156 4.78 23.12 -17.17
N LYS A 157 3.82 24.04 -17.26
CA LYS A 157 3.14 24.62 -16.09
C LYS A 157 2.35 23.56 -15.31
N GLN A 158 1.68 22.64 -16.03
CA GLN A 158 0.94 21.54 -15.41
C GLN A 158 1.87 20.55 -14.71
N ASN A 159 2.98 20.18 -15.35
CA ASN A 159 3.99 19.32 -14.74
C ASN A 159 4.61 19.99 -13.50
N LYS A 160 4.98 21.27 -13.58
CA LYS A 160 5.51 22.03 -12.45
C LYS A 160 4.54 22.08 -11.27
N LYS A 161 3.24 22.30 -11.50
CA LYS A 161 2.23 22.26 -10.44
C LYS A 161 2.11 20.86 -9.83
N ALA A 162 2.09 19.80 -10.65
CA ALA A 162 2.03 18.43 -10.13
C ALA A 162 3.26 18.11 -9.27
N THR A 163 4.46 18.45 -9.72
CA THR A 163 5.70 18.29 -8.94
C THR A 163 5.66 19.09 -7.64
N ALA A 164 5.13 20.31 -7.65
CA ALA A 164 4.97 21.12 -6.44
C ALA A 164 4.05 20.45 -5.41
N ILE A 165 2.93 19.86 -5.83
CA ILE A 165 2.02 19.11 -4.95
C ILE A 165 2.71 17.85 -4.40
N ILE A 166 3.45 17.13 -5.26
CA ILE A 166 4.18 15.92 -4.84
C ILE A 166 5.21 16.26 -3.77
N LEU A 167 6.01 17.30 -4.00
CA LEU A 167 7.07 17.70 -3.06
C LEU A 167 6.56 18.41 -1.81
N GLY A 168 5.49 19.21 -1.95
CA GLY A 168 4.98 20.07 -0.88
C GLY A 168 3.96 19.39 0.05
N SER A 169 3.22 18.39 -0.45
CA SER A 169 2.16 17.74 0.32
C SER A 169 2.40 16.23 0.45
N ILE A 170 2.63 15.55 -0.67
CA ILE A 170 2.71 14.08 -0.68
C ILE A 170 4.02 13.57 -0.04
N LYS A 171 5.16 14.17 -0.36
CA LYS A 171 6.47 13.77 0.20
C LYS A 171 6.51 13.91 1.73
N PRO A 172 6.15 15.06 2.34
CA PRO A 172 6.10 15.18 3.80
C PRO A 172 5.17 14.14 4.44
N PHE A 173 3.99 13.91 3.84
CA PHE A 173 3.07 12.88 4.31
C PHE A 173 3.72 11.49 4.31
N LEU A 174 4.34 11.07 3.20
CA LEU A 174 4.99 9.76 3.09
C LEU A 174 6.12 9.58 4.12
N GLN A 175 6.91 10.63 4.34
CA GLN A 175 8.02 10.59 5.31
C GLN A 175 7.53 10.43 6.75
N ILE A 176 6.35 10.97 7.07
CA ILE A 176 5.72 10.82 8.39
C ILE A 176 5.04 9.44 8.49
N GLU A 177 4.19 9.10 7.53
CA GLU A 177 3.40 7.86 7.52
C GLU A 177 4.28 6.60 7.52
N LEU A 178 5.40 6.63 6.80
CA LEU A 178 6.33 5.49 6.67
C LEU A 178 7.58 5.65 7.57
N ALA A 179 7.55 6.59 8.51
CA ALA A 179 8.65 6.79 9.45
C ALA A 179 8.90 5.49 10.25
N GLY A 180 10.12 4.96 10.16
CA GLY A 180 10.51 3.73 10.87
C GLY A 180 9.94 2.44 10.27
N LYS A 181 9.26 2.49 9.11
CA LYS A 181 8.71 1.32 8.42
C LYS A 181 9.66 0.67 7.42
N ILE A 182 10.89 1.18 7.27
CA ILE A 182 11.91 0.65 6.37
C ILE A 182 13.03 0.01 7.19
N LYS A 183 13.19 -1.31 7.05
CA LYS A 183 14.32 -2.08 7.57
C LYS A 183 15.46 -2.02 6.56
N LYS A 184 16.58 -1.45 6.99
CA LYS A 184 17.78 -1.22 6.17
C LYS A 184 18.91 -2.16 6.53
#